data_AF-A0A5C8M8R6-F1
#
_entry.id   AF-A0A5C8M8R6-F1
#
_cell.length_a   1.000
_cell.length_b   1.000
_cell.length_c   1.000
_cell.angle_alpha   90.00
_cell.angle_beta   90.00
_cell.angle_gamma   90.00
#
_symmetry.space_group_name_H-M   'P 1'
#
loop_
_entity.id
_entity.type
_entity.pdbx_description
1 polymer ?
#
loop_
_entity_poly.entity_id
_entity_poly.type
_entity_poly.pdbx_seq_one_letter_code
_entity_poly.pdbx_strand_id
1 'polypeptide(L)'
;MCTYIDTKTYGGYHMKKFIMGVVVGGILSLTSVVAASDSIQAYLFDVHFSINGQGTVVDKGYSVLNYNGSAYVPVRFIAEQLGASVDYSAVNKEIVINHFHQI
;
A
#
# COMPACT_ATOMS: atom_id res chain seq x y z
N MET A 1 -22.53 -34.63 65.09
CA MET A 1 -21.61 -33.51 64.82
C MET A 1 -21.49 -33.37 63.31
N CYS A 2 -22.37 -32.60 62.68
CA CYS A 2 -22.33 -32.31 61.25
C CYS A 2 -21.94 -30.83 61.11
N THR A 3 -20.77 -30.59 60.54
CA THR A 3 -20.25 -29.26 60.25
C THR A 3 -21.01 -28.67 59.06
N TYR A 4 -21.68 -27.55 59.30
CA TYR A 4 -22.35 -26.73 58.29
C TYR A 4 -21.29 -26.08 57.40
N ILE A 5 -21.20 -26.52 56.15
CA ILE A 5 -20.32 -25.88 55.16
C ILE A 5 -21.12 -24.75 54.51
N ASP A 6 -20.69 -23.51 54.75
CA ASP A 6 -21.26 -22.30 54.18
C ASP A 6 -21.16 -22.30 52.65
N THR A 7 -22.30 -22.36 51.97
CA THR A 7 -22.42 -22.37 50.50
C THR A 7 -22.31 -20.98 49.88
N LYS A 8 -22.27 -19.90 50.67
CA LYS A 8 -22.18 -18.51 50.18
C LYS A 8 -20.75 -18.16 49.74
N THR A 9 -19.75 -18.85 50.28
CA THR A 9 -18.33 -18.59 49.98
C THR A 9 -17.86 -19.21 48.65
N TYR A 10 -18.48 -20.29 48.17
CA TYR A 10 -18.08 -20.99 46.94
C TYR A 10 -18.63 -20.36 45.65
N GLY A 11 -19.73 -19.62 45.72
CA GLY A 11 -20.29 -18.89 44.57
C GLY A 11 -19.43 -17.70 44.13
N GLY A 12 -18.75 -17.03 45.07
CA GLY A 12 -17.88 -15.89 44.78
C GLY A 12 -16.56 -16.27 44.09
N TYR A 13 -16.02 -17.46 44.38
CA TYR A 13 -14.77 -17.93 43.78
C TYR A 13 -14.94 -18.31 42.30
N HIS A 14 -16.14 -18.74 41.91
CA HIS A 14 -16.48 -19.12 40.54
C HIS A 14 -16.52 -17.89 39.61
N MET A 15 -17.13 -16.78 40.05
CA MET A 15 -17.18 -15.54 39.26
C MET A 15 -15.78 -14.92 39.09
N LYS A 16 -14.91 -14.99 40.11
CA LYS A 16 -13.53 -14.48 40.03
C LYS A 16 -12.65 -15.22 39.03
N LYS A 17 -12.83 -16.53 38.87
CA LYS A 17 -12.09 -17.34 37.89
C LYS A 17 -12.42 -17.00 36.44
N PHE A 18 -13.70 -16.76 36.16
CA PHE A 18 -14.14 -16.29 34.84
C PHE A 18 -13.65 -14.86 34.56
N ILE A 19 -13.70 -13.98 35.55
CA ILE A 19 -13.18 -12.60 35.42
C ILE A 19 -11.67 -12.61 35.13
N MET A 20 -10.89 -13.47 35.78
CA MET A 20 -9.45 -13.59 35.53
C MET A 20 -9.15 -14.02 34.09
N GLY A 21 -9.93 -14.96 33.55
CA GLY A 21 -9.82 -15.39 32.15
C GLY A 21 -10.20 -14.30 31.15
N VAL A 22 -11.25 -13.52 31.42
CA VAL A 22 -11.66 -12.38 30.56
C VAL A 22 -10.62 -11.26 30.60
N VAL A 23 -10.03 -10.99 31.77
CA VAL A 23 -8.97 -9.97 31.92
C VAL A 23 -7.71 -10.39 31.15
N VAL A 24 -7.26 -11.64 31.29
CA VAL A 24 -6.07 -12.14 30.57
C VAL A 24 -6.33 -12.23 29.06
N GLY A 25 -7.51 -12.70 28.65
CA GLY A 25 -7.91 -12.73 27.23
C GLY A 25 -8.03 -11.33 26.62
N GLY A 26 -8.53 -10.36 27.38
CA GLY A 26 -8.59 -8.95 26.99
C GLY A 26 -7.19 -8.34 26.81
N ILE A 27 -6.26 -8.63 27.73
CA ILE A 27 -4.86 -8.17 27.63
C ILE A 27 -4.17 -8.78 26.40
N LEU A 28 -4.36 -10.07 26.12
CA LEU A 28 -3.78 -10.74 24.96
C LEU A 28 -4.39 -10.27 23.62
N SER A 29 -5.66 -9.87 23.62
CA SER A 29 -6.33 -9.37 22.41
C SER A 29 -5.93 -7.94 22.05
N LEU A 30 -5.39 -7.18 23.01
CA LEU A 30 -4.91 -5.80 22.81
C LEU A 30 -3.47 -5.72 22.30
N THR A 31 -2.72 -6.84 22.26
CA THR A 31 -1.41 -6.84 21.62
C THR A 31 -1.59 -6.74 20.11
N SER A 32 -1.59 -5.52 19.59
CA SER A 32 -1.55 -5.26 18.15
C SER A 32 -0.33 -5.97 17.55
N VAL A 33 -0.56 -6.84 16.57
CA VAL A 33 0.53 -7.43 15.78
C VAL A 33 1.29 -6.30 15.06
N VAL A 34 2.53 -6.04 15.44
CA VAL A 34 3.41 -5.12 14.70
C VAL A 34 3.96 -5.88 13.50
N ALA A 35 3.19 -5.91 12.42
CA ALA A 35 3.73 -6.20 11.09
C ALA A 35 4.11 -4.85 10.47
N ALA A 36 5.40 -4.61 10.26
CA ALA A 36 5.83 -3.51 9.43
C ALA A 36 5.36 -3.81 7.99
N SER A 37 4.28 -3.14 7.56
CA SER A 37 3.82 -3.20 6.18
C SER A 37 4.48 -2.05 5.43
N ASP A 38 5.41 -2.39 4.53
CA ASP A 38 6.02 -1.41 3.64
C ASP A 38 5.00 -1.09 2.54
N SER A 39 4.24 -0.03 2.72
CA SER A 39 3.20 0.40 1.77
C SER A 39 3.73 1.46 0.82
N ILE A 40 3.66 1.21 -0.48
CA ILE A 40 3.95 2.21 -1.51
C ILE A 40 2.80 3.23 -1.53
N GLN A 41 3.03 4.43 -1.00
CA GLN A 41 2.10 5.55 -1.12
C GLN A 41 2.43 6.35 -2.38
N ALA A 42 1.60 6.23 -3.40
CA ALA A 42 1.68 7.02 -4.62
C ALA A 42 0.40 7.83 -4.79
N TYR A 43 0.54 9.12 -5.09
CA TYR A 43 -0.57 10.04 -5.28
C TYR A 43 -0.70 10.39 -6.76
N LEU A 44 -1.94 10.59 -7.23
CA LEU A 44 -2.14 11.18 -8.56
C LEU A 44 -1.55 12.58 -8.56
N PHE A 45 -0.75 12.87 -9.58
CA PHE A 45 -0.08 14.14 -9.74
C PHE A 45 -0.58 14.83 -10.99
N ASP A 46 -1.20 15.99 -10.81
CA ASP A 46 -1.70 16.81 -11.92
C ASP A 46 -0.54 17.64 -12.49
N VAL A 47 -0.11 17.31 -13.71
CA VAL A 47 1.04 17.94 -14.38
C VAL A 47 0.73 18.21 -15.84
N HIS A 48 1.19 19.37 -16.29
CA HIS A 48 1.17 19.78 -17.68
C HIS A 48 2.50 19.46 -18.34
N PHE A 49 2.45 18.86 -19.54
CA PHE A 49 3.65 18.56 -20.32
C PHE A 49 3.87 19.66 -21.37
N SER A 50 5.13 20.08 -21.51
CA SER A 50 5.56 20.99 -22.57
C SER A 50 6.77 20.39 -23.26
N ILE A 51 6.60 19.94 -24.50
CA ILE A 51 7.65 19.28 -25.29
C ILE A 51 7.97 20.21 -26.46
N ASN A 52 9.23 20.60 -26.59
CA ASN A 52 9.67 21.60 -27.58
C ASN A 52 8.88 22.94 -27.51
N GLY A 53 8.46 23.33 -26.30
CA GLY A 53 7.67 24.55 -26.07
C GLY A 53 6.19 24.46 -26.47
N GLN A 54 5.72 23.30 -26.94
CA GLN A 54 4.32 23.04 -27.21
C GLN A 54 3.70 22.28 -26.05
N GLY A 55 2.62 22.83 -25.49
CA GLY A 55 1.82 22.17 -24.47
C GLY A 55 1.15 20.93 -25.05
N THR A 56 1.37 19.78 -24.42
CA THR A 56 0.76 18.51 -24.84
C THR A 56 -0.18 18.00 -23.75
N VAL A 57 -1.38 17.59 -24.18
CA VAL A 57 -2.33 16.92 -23.30
C VAL A 57 -2.02 15.43 -23.28
N VAL A 58 -1.92 14.90 -22.07
CA VAL A 58 -1.80 13.46 -21.86
C VAL A 58 -3.15 12.83 -22.11
N ASP A 59 -3.21 11.83 -22.99
CA ASP A 59 -4.45 11.12 -23.29
C ASP A 59 -4.96 10.39 -22.04
N LYS A 60 -6.28 10.16 -21.96
CA LYS A 60 -7.01 9.69 -20.76
C LYS A 60 -6.55 8.34 -20.20
N GLY A 61 -5.67 7.62 -20.90
CA GLY A 61 -5.12 6.33 -20.50
C GLY A 61 -3.86 6.40 -19.63
N TYR A 62 -3.29 7.58 -19.42
CA TYR A 62 -2.04 7.74 -18.70
C TYR A 62 -2.21 8.63 -17.45
N SER A 63 -1.62 8.18 -16.34
CA SER A 63 -1.59 8.93 -15.09
C SER A 63 -0.15 9.21 -14.71
N VAL A 64 0.11 10.41 -14.19
CA VAL A 64 1.37 10.72 -13.53
C VAL A 64 1.19 10.49 -12.04
N LEU A 65 2.19 9.84 -11.43
CA LEU A 65 2.20 9.58 -10.01
C LEU A 65 3.29 10.41 -9.33
N ASN A 66 2.99 10.97 -8.17
CA ASN A 66 4.01 11.44 -7.27
C ASN A 66 4.34 10.32 -6.28
N TYR A 67 5.56 9.83 -6.35
CA TYR A 67 6.10 8.86 -5.41
C TYR A 67 7.36 9.43 -4.79
N ASN A 68 7.32 9.62 -3.46
CA ASN A 68 8.42 10.18 -2.66
C ASN A 68 8.98 11.51 -3.22
N GLY A 69 8.09 12.42 -3.65
CA GLY A 69 8.48 13.71 -4.21
C GLY A 69 8.98 13.67 -5.66
N SER A 70 8.99 12.50 -6.28
CA SER A 70 9.40 12.30 -7.68
C SER A 70 8.18 12.06 -8.57
N ALA A 71 8.15 12.71 -9.73
CA ALA A 71 7.10 12.53 -10.72
C ALA A 71 7.42 11.31 -11.62
N TYR A 72 6.54 10.32 -11.62
CA TYR A 72 6.61 9.13 -12.43
C TYR A 72 5.75 9.33 -13.67
N VAL A 73 6.39 9.54 -14.80
CA VAL A 73 5.75 9.90 -16.06
C VAL A 73 5.67 8.69 -17.01
N PRO A 74 4.66 8.63 -17.89
CA PRO A 74 4.54 7.56 -18.88
C PRO A 74 5.68 7.63 -19.90
N VAL A 75 6.60 6.66 -19.85
CA VAL A 75 7.80 6.64 -20.69
C VAL A 75 7.48 6.67 -22.18
N ARG A 76 6.48 5.91 -22.63
CA ARG A 76 6.08 5.86 -24.05
C ARG A 76 5.61 7.22 -24.56
N PHE A 77 4.76 7.91 -23.78
CA PHE A 77 4.26 9.24 -24.13
C PHE A 77 5.41 10.22 -24.35
N ILE A 78 6.40 10.25 -23.46
CA ILE A 78 7.54 11.15 -23.61
C ILE A 78 8.44 10.74 -24.79
N ALA A 79 8.77 9.45 -24.89
CA ALA A 79 9.68 8.96 -25.92
C ALA A 79 9.13 9.17 -27.34
N GLU A 80 7.86 8.89 -27.59
CA GLU A 80 7.23 9.07 -28.91
C GLU A 80 7.18 10.55 -29.32
N GLN A 81 6.91 11.45 -28.37
CA GLN A 81 6.92 12.90 -28.62
C GLN A 81 8.34 13.43 -28.90
N LEU A 82 9.38 12.72 -28.46
CA LEU A 82 10.78 13.00 -28.76
C LEU A 82 11.28 12.28 -30.02
N GLY A 83 10.40 11.60 -30.76
CA GLY A 83 10.76 10.91 -32.01
C GLY A 83 11.38 9.53 -31.83
N ALA A 84 11.25 8.92 -30.65
CA ALA A 84 11.66 7.54 -30.39
C ALA A 84 10.49 6.55 -30.47
N SER A 85 10.77 5.29 -30.81
CA SER A 85 9.83 4.16 -30.68
C SER A 85 10.04 3.43 -29.36
N VAL A 86 8.96 2.92 -28.76
CA VAL A 86 9.01 2.15 -27.51
C VAL A 86 8.32 0.80 -27.66
N ASP A 87 9.14 -0.25 -27.69
CA ASP A 87 8.72 -1.64 -27.84
C ASP A 87 8.83 -2.40 -26.51
N TYR A 88 7.99 -3.42 -26.32
CA TYR A 88 8.10 -4.34 -25.18
C TYR A 88 8.55 -5.72 -25.67
N SER A 89 9.74 -6.14 -25.25
CA SER A 89 10.22 -7.51 -25.45
C SER A 89 9.67 -8.40 -24.34
N ALA A 90 8.60 -9.14 -24.63
CA ALA A 90 8.00 -10.07 -23.65
C ALA A 90 8.95 -11.22 -23.25
N VAL A 91 9.85 -11.62 -24.15
CA VAL A 91 10.83 -12.69 -23.91
C VAL A 91 11.84 -12.27 -22.84
N ASN A 92 12.36 -11.04 -22.96
CA ASN A 92 13.37 -10.51 -22.04
C ASN A 92 12.75 -9.73 -20.87
N LYS A 93 11.45 -9.42 -20.94
CA LYS A 93 10.75 -8.49 -20.05
C LYS A 93 11.39 -7.09 -20.05
N GLU A 94 11.77 -6.62 -21.24
CA GLU A 94 12.48 -5.37 -21.44
C GLU A 94 11.63 -4.34 -22.18
N ILE A 95 11.78 -3.08 -21.80
CA ILE A 95 11.29 -1.94 -22.57
C ILE A 95 12.45 -1.46 -23.45
N VAL A 96 12.28 -1.55 -24.76
CA VAL A 96 13.29 -1.16 -25.75
C VAL A 96 12.90 0.20 -26.30
N ILE A 97 13.79 1.19 -26.15
CA ILE A 97 13.60 2.54 -26.68
C ILE A 97 14.57 2.73 -27.85
N ASN A 98 14.02 2.89 -29.05
CA ASN A 98 14.79 3.09 -30.27
C ASN A 98 14.62 4.53 -30.74
N HIS A 99 15.71 5.30 -30.77
CA HIS A 99 15.68 6.67 -31.27
C HIS A 99 16.13 6.69 -32.74
N PHE A 100 15.27 7.18 -33.64
CA PHE A 100 15.64 7.38 -35.03
C PHE A 100 16.26 8.77 -35.17
N HIS A 101 17.52 8.85 -35.56
CA HIS A 101 18.10 10.11 -35.99
C HIS A 101 17.49 10.47 -37.35
N GLN A 102 16.55 11.42 -37.40
CA GLN A 102 16.10 11.98 -38.68
C GLN A 102 17.19 12.91 -39.20
N ILE A 103 17.69 12.55 -40.39
CA ILE A 103 18.73 13.23 -41.16
C ILE A 103 18.24 14.60 -41.64
#